data_AF-A0A150FRN6-F1
#
_entry.id   AF-A0A150FRN6-F1
#
_cell.length_a   1.000
_cell.length_b   1.000
_cell.length_c   1.000
_cell.angle_alpha   90.00
_cell.angle_beta   90.00
_cell.angle_gamma   90.00
#
_symmetry.space_group_name_H-M   'P 1'
#
loop_
_entity.id
_entity.type
_entity.pdbx_description
1 polymer ?
#
loop_
_entity_poly.entity_id
_entity_poly.type
_entity_poly.pdbx_seq_one_letter_code
_entity_poly.pdbx_strand_id
1 'polypeptide(L)'
;MKRNDQKQHHKHELQAENARRIDDLINTVERYTRTERHLEQHSDISSPEQIQHAKQIQNERKEHIENLKNIIAYGEHANADTPFENLKQNYEYTEGYLNNNADHLDEETINNIKEKQQHRKDQMKFMR
;
A
#
# COMPACT_ATOMS: atom_id res chain seq x y z
N MET A 1 -34.27 0.26 -26.18
CA MET A 1 -32.93 -0.04 -26.74
C MET A 1 -31.79 0.68 -26.02
N LYS A 2 -31.85 2.00 -25.72
CA LYS A 2 -30.73 2.78 -25.13
C LYS A 2 -30.07 2.27 -23.82
N ARG A 3 -30.75 1.49 -22.98
CA ARG A 3 -30.22 1.02 -21.67
C ARG A 3 -29.23 -0.16 -21.78
N ASN A 4 -29.29 -0.95 -22.84
CA ASN A 4 -28.37 -2.07 -23.03
C ASN A 4 -27.03 -1.61 -23.59
N ASP A 5 -27.05 -0.63 -24.49
CA ASP A 5 -25.83 -0.10 -25.11
C ASP A 5 -24.94 0.62 -24.08
N GLN A 6 -25.54 1.36 -23.15
CA GLN A 6 -24.82 2.00 -22.04
C GLN A 6 -24.15 1.00 -21.08
N LYS A 7 -24.83 -0.12 -20.78
CA LYS A 7 -24.27 -1.18 -19.93
C LYS A 7 -23.09 -1.90 -20.59
N GLN A 8 -23.17 -2.13 -21.91
CA GLN A 8 -22.08 -2.76 -22.66
C GLN A 8 -20.87 -1.82 -22.77
N HIS A 9 -21.10 -0.52 -22.98
CA HIS A 9 -20.02 0.48 -23.03
C HIS A 9 -19.25 0.56 -21.71
N HIS A 10 -19.98 0.66 -20.58
CA HIS A 10 -19.38 0.70 -19.25
C HIS A 10 -18.59 -0.58 -18.91
N LYS A 11 -19.09 -1.75 -19.32
CA LYS A 11 -18.38 -3.02 -19.15
C LYS A 11 -17.06 -3.04 -19.93
N HIS A 12 -17.06 -2.53 -21.16
CA HIS A 12 -15.87 -2.52 -22.01
C HIS A 12 -14.81 -1.54 -21.48
N GLU A 13 -15.24 -0.39 -20.94
CA GLU A 13 -14.36 0.57 -20.25
C GLU A 13 -13.72 -0.05 -18.99
N LEU A 14 -14.50 -0.71 -18.14
CA LEU A 14 -14.01 -1.37 -16.94
C LEU A 14 -13.00 -2.48 -17.26
N GLN A 15 -13.25 -3.26 -18.32
CA GLN A 15 -12.32 -4.29 -18.78
C GLN A 15 -11.00 -3.70 -19.27
N ALA A 16 -11.05 -2.63 -20.06
CA ALA A 16 -9.85 -1.94 -20.54
C ALA A 16 -9.07 -1.30 -19.39
N GLU A 17 -9.77 -0.80 -18.37
CA GLU A 17 -9.13 -0.25 -17.17
C GLU A 17 -8.48 -1.32 -16.30
N ASN A 18 -9.15 -2.45 -16.08
CA ASN A 18 -8.57 -3.58 -15.36
C ASN A 18 -7.35 -4.16 -16.09
N ALA A 19 -7.33 -4.18 -17.42
CA ALA A 19 -6.14 -4.56 -18.18
C ALA A 19 -4.95 -3.63 -17.85
N ARG A 20 -5.17 -2.30 -17.84
CA ARG A 20 -4.12 -1.33 -17.45
C ARG A 20 -3.66 -1.51 -16.00
N ARG A 21 -4.59 -1.81 -15.08
CA ARG A 21 -4.28 -2.08 -13.66
C ARG A 21 -3.46 -3.35 -13.49
N ILE A 22 -3.71 -4.38 -14.31
CA ILE A 22 -2.91 -5.61 -14.33
C ILE A 22 -1.48 -5.31 -14.81
N ASP A 23 -1.33 -4.52 -15.87
CA ASP A 23 0.00 -4.11 -16.36
C ASP A 23 0.76 -3.32 -15.28
N ASP A 24 0.10 -2.41 -14.58
CA ASP A 24 0.69 -1.65 -13.48
C ASP A 24 1.08 -2.55 -12.28
N LEU A 25 0.23 -3.53 -11.96
CA LEU A 25 0.51 -4.53 -10.92
C LEU A 25 1.76 -5.33 -11.26
N ILE A 26 1.89 -5.84 -12.48
CA ILE A 26 3.07 -6.57 -12.95
C ILE A 26 4.33 -5.70 -12.82
N ASN A 27 4.29 -4.48 -13.34
CA ASN A 27 5.40 -3.55 -13.27
C ASN A 27 5.82 -3.24 -11.83
N THR A 28 4.85 -3.07 -10.94
CA THR A 28 5.11 -2.75 -9.52
C THR A 28 5.71 -3.95 -8.79
N VAL A 29 5.20 -5.16 -9.03
CA VAL A 29 5.76 -6.41 -8.48
C VAL A 29 7.20 -6.61 -8.96
N GLU A 30 7.48 -6.43 -10.25
CA GLU A 30 8.84 -6.57 -10.77
C GLU A 30 9.82 -5.58 -10.12
N ARG A 31 9.41 -4.32 -9.97
CA ARG A 31 10.21 -3.30 -9.28
C ARG A 31 10.43 -3.66 -7.82
N TYR A 32 9.38 -4.11 -7.13
CA TYR A 32 9.45 -4.59 -5.75
C TYR A 32 10.47 -5.73 -5.63
N THR A 33 10.33 -6.79 -6.42
CA THR A 33 11.23 -7.95 -6.36
C THR A 33 12.69 -7.60 -6.70
N ARG A 34 12.92 -6.70 -7.67
CA ARG A 34 14.27 -6.25 -8.02
C ARG A 34 14.96 -5.52 -6.87
N THR A 35 14.24 -4.63 -6.21
CA THR A 35 14.79 -3.86 -5.09
C THR A 35 14.96 -4.73 -3.84
N GLU A 36 14.05 -5.68 -3.55
CA GLU A 36 14.28 -6.67 -2.48
C GLU A 36 15.57 -7.45 -2.71
N ARG A 37 15.77 -7.98 -3.92
CA ARG A 37 17.00 -8.70 -4.27
C ARG A 37 18.24 -7.82 -4.13
N HIS A 38 18.16 -6.55 -4.53
CA HIS A 38 19.27 -5.62 -4.35
C HIS A 38 19.59 -5.38 -2.87
N LEU A 39 18.58 -5.22 -2.02
CA LEU A 39 18.76 -5.10 -0.57
C LEU A 39 19.36 -6.38 0.04
N GLU A 40 18.95 -7.56 -0.44
CA GLU A 40 19.52 -8.84 -0.02
C GLU A 40 21.00 -8.97 -0.41
N GLN A 41 21.36 -8.57 -1.64
CA GLN A 41 22.70 -8.80 -2.20
C GLN A 41 23.72 -7.70 -1.89
N HIS A 42 23.28 -6.48 -1.58
CA HIS A 42 24.13 -5.29 -1.53
C HIS A 42 23.87 -4.38 -0.32
N SER A 43 23.20 -4.89 0.72
CA SER A 43 22.96 -4.12 1.95
C SER A 43 24.24 -3.81 2.73
N ASP A 44 25.29 -4.61 2.56
CA ASP A 44 26.61 -4.43 3.18
C ASP A 44 27.41 -3.26 2.62
N ILE A 45 27.14 -2.85 1.37
CA ILE A 45 27.84 -1.78 0.66
C ILE A 45 27.04 -0.47 0.56
N SER A 46 25.79 -0.46 1.03
CA SER A 46 24.88 0.68 0.94
C SER A 46 24.87 1.48 2.25
N SER A 47 24.70 2.81 2.19
CA SER A 47 24.58 3.60 3.42
C SER A 47 23.28 3.28 4.18
N PRO A 48 23.24 3.42 5.52
CA PRO A 48 22.02 3.21 6.29
C PRO A 48 20.83 4.03 5.77
N GLU A 49 21.04 5.29 5.39
CA GLU A 49 19.98 6.15 4.83
C GLU A 49 19.46 5.65 3.48
N GLN A 50 20.35 5.14 2.62
CA GLN A 50 19.97 4.58 1.31
C GLN A 50 19.15 3.30 1.47
N ILE A 51 19.52 2.45 2.43
CA ILE A 51 18.77 1.23 2.77
C ILE A 51 17.38 1.59 3.31
N GLN A 52 17.30 2.60 4.18
CA GLN A 52 16.02 3.07 4.72
C GLN A 52 15.09 3.64 3.65
N HIS A 53 15.62 4.51 2.79
CA HIS A 53 14.85 5.06 1.67
C HIS A 53 14.36 3.97 0.71
N ALA A 54 15.21 2.98 0.41
CA ALA A 54 14.81 1.83 -0.40
C ALA A 54 13.70 1.02 0.27
N LYS A 55 13.78 0.77 1.59
CA LYS A 55 12.70 0.10 2.35
C LYS A 55 11.39 0.89 2.31
N GLN A 56 11.43 2.21 2.43
CA GLN A 56 10.23 3.05 2.33
C GLN A 56 9.55 2.90 0.97
N ILE A 57 10.32 3.02 -0.12
CA ILE A 57 9.81 2.82 -1.50
C ILE A 57 9.23 1.41 -1.68
N GLN A 58 9.87 0.40 -1.09
CA GLN A 58 9.39 -0.98 -1.16
C GLN A 58 8.01 -1.15 -0.51
N ASN A 59 7.78 -0.44 0.58
CA ASN A 59 6.51 -0.49 1.27
C ASN A 59 5.40 0.25 0.50
N GLU A 60 5.68 1.42 -0.06
CA GLU A 60 4.75 2.13 -0.95
C GLU A 60 4.32 1.25 -2.14
N ARG A 61 5.28 0.51 -2.72
CA ARG A 61 5.00 -0.46 -3.78
C ARG A 61 4.10 -1.60 -3.31
N LYS A 62 4.31 -2.11 -2.10
CA LYS A 62 3.47 -3.16 -1.51
C LYS A 62 2.04 -2.68 -1.29
N GLU A 63 1.86 -1.45 -0.81
CA GLU A 63 0.53 -0.83 -0.66
C GLU A 63 -0.17 -0.68 -2.02
N HIS A 64 0.57 -0.20 -3.02
CA HIS A 64 0.04 -0.07 -4.39
C HIS A 64 -0.38 -1.41 -4.98
N ILE A 65 0.42 -2.47 -4.77
CA ILE A 65 0.10 -3.85 -5.17
C ILE A 65 -1.21 -4.33 -4.56
N GLU A 66 -1.40 -4.16 -3.24
CA GLU A 66 -2.63 -4.62 -2.58
C GLU A 66 -3.84 -3.79 -3.01
N ASN A 67 -3.68 -2.47 -3.18
CA ASN A 67 -4.75 -1.62 -3.69
C ASN A 67 -5.18 -2.04 -5.11
N LEU A 68 -4.22 -2.26 -6.03
CA LEU A 68 -4.51 -2.74 -7.37
C LEU A 68 -5.22 -4.10 -7.36
N LYS A 69 -4.75 -5.04 -6.54
CA LYS A 69 -5.40 -6.36 -6.36
C LYS A 69 -6.84 -6.21 -5.91
N ASN A 70 -7.11 -5.37 -4.92
CA ASN A 70 -8.46 -5.14 -4.41
C ASN A 70 -9.39 -4.55 -5.47
N ILE A 71 -8.91 -3.52 -6.18
CA ILE A 71 -9.70 -2.88 -7.25
C ILE A 71 -10.00 -3.88 -8.39
N ILE A 72 -9.03 -4.72 -8.78
CA ILE A 72 -9.23 -5.69 -9.86
C ILE A 72 -10.19 -6.81 -9.42
N ALA A 73 -10.01 -7.37 -8.23
CA ALA A 73 -10.76 -8.53 -7.77
C ALA A 73 -12.22 -8.19 -7.42
N TYR A 74 -12.46 -6.99 -6.89
CA TYR A 74 -13.71 -6.65 -6.24
C TYR A 74 -14.34 -5.34 -6.76
N GLY A 75 -13.62 -4.55 -7.59
CA GLY A 75 -14.07 -3.28 -8.17
C GLY A 75 -13.66 -2.04 -7.37
N GLU A 76 -13.84 -0.84 -7.95
CA GLU A 76 -13.50 0.47 -7.36
C GLU A 76 -14.15 0.76 -5.99
N HIS A 77 -15.21 0.02 -5.64
CA HIS A 77 -15.96 0.17 -4.39
C HIS A 77 -15.85 -1.02 -3.43
N ALA A 78 -14.97 -1.98 -3.69
CA ALA A 78 -14.71 -3.06 -2.74
C ALA A 78 -14.12 -2.60 -1.40
N ASN A 79 -13.40 -1.48 -1.45
CA ASN A 79 -12.87 -0.82 -0.26
C ASN A 79 -13.97 -0.19 0.61
N ALA A 80 -15.24 -0.17 0.16
CA ALA A 80 -16.35 0.24 1.00
C ALA A 80 -16.62 -0.74 2.16
N ASP A 81 -16.22 -2.02 2.02
CA ASP A 81 -16.59 -3.07 2.99
C ASP A 81 -15.51 -3.48 4.00
N THR A 82 -14.28 -2.95 3.98
CA THR A 82 -13.41 -3.06 5.17
C THR A 82 -12.52 -1.83 5.44
N PRO A 83 -13.11 -0.66 5.74
CA PRO A 83 -12.40 0.45 6.38
C PRO A 83 -11.55 0.00 7.58
N PHE A 84 -12.01 -1.02 8.30
CA PHE A 84 -11.31 -1.64 9.42
C PHE A 84 -10.02 -2.36 9.01
N GLU A 85 -10.03 -3.19 7.96
CA GLU A 85 -8.83 -3.95 7.55
C GLU A 85 -7.75 -3.03 6.98
N ASN A 86 -8.14 -2.01 6.21
CA ASN A 86 -7.21 -0.98 5.75
C ASN A 86 -6.57 -0.20 6.92
N LEU A 87 -7.39 0.17 7.90
CA LEU A 87 -6.93 0.89 9.08
C LEU A 87 -5.99 0.02 9.94
N LYS A 88 -6.30 -1.27 10.06
CA LYS A 88 -5.48 -2.27 10.76
C LYS A 88 -4.16 -2.53 10.06
N GLN A 89 -4.16 -2.69 8.74
CA GLN A 89 -2.96 -2.89 7.94
C GLN A 89 -2.03 -1.67 8.05
N ASN A 90 -2.59 -0.45 7.99
CA ASN A 90 -1.83 0.79 8.19
C ASN A 90 -1.28 0.93 9.62
N TYR A 91 -2.01 0.44 10.63
CA TYR A 91 -1.55 0.40 12.02
C TYR A 91 -0.34 -0.54 12.16
N GLU A 92 -0.52 -1.82 11.81
CA GLU A 92 0.54 -2.85 11.91
C GLU A 92 1.81 -2.47 11.14
N TYR A 93 1.64 -1.86 9.97
CA TYR A 93 2.76 -1.42 9.13
C TYR A 93 3.56 -0.27 9.76
N THR A 94 2.88 0.74 10.29
CA THR A 94 3.55 1.90 10.89
C THR A 94 4.24 1.52 12.21
N GLU A 95 3.69 0.57 12.97
CA GLU A 95 4.38 -0.02 14.13
C GLU A 95 5.68 -0.71 13.67
N GLY A 96 5.63 -1.45 12.56
CA GLY A 96 6.84 -2.03 11.95
C GLY A 96 7.87 -0.98 11.53
N TYR A 97 7.43 0.13 10.95
CA TYR A 97 8.31 1.25 10.60
C TYR A 97 8.96 1.89 11.84
N LEU A 98 8.19 2.20 12.87
CA LEU A 98 8.70 2.76 14.13
C LEU A 98 9.71 1.81 14.78
N ASN A 99 9.40 0.52 14.87
CA ASN A 99 10.30 -0.46 15.50
C ASN A 99 11.66 -0.58 14.81
N ASN A 100 11.72 -0.31 13.50
CA ASN A 100 12.97 -0.42 12.73
C ASN A 100 13.71 0.92 12.56
N ASN A 101 13.06 2.06 12.84
CA ASN A 101 13.59 3.37 12.50
C ASN A 101 13.49 4.40 13.62
N ALA A 102 12.89 4.08 14.78
CA ALA A 102 12.74 5.02 15.89
C ALA A 102 14.08 5.65 16.32
N ASP A 103 15.18 4.89 16.28
CA ASP A 103 16.51 5.39 16.66
C ASP A 103 17.11 6.41 15.67
N HIS A 104 16.52 6.53 14.48
CA HIS A 104 16.94 7.44 13.41
C HIS A 104 15.96 8.60 13.17
N LEU A 105 14.88 8.65 13.93
CA LEU A 105 13.85 9.70 13.82
C LEU A 105 14.01 10.70 14.95
N ASP A 106 13.70 11.97 14.67
CA ASP A 106 13.62 12.97 15.72
C ASP A 106 12.38 12.74 16.60
N GLU A 107 12.46 13.23 17.83
CA GLU A 107 11.46 13.00 18.86
C GLU A 107 10.07 13.56 18.49
N GLU A 108 10.02 14.67 17.75
CA GLU A 108 8.77 15.27 17.27
C GLU A 108 8.10 14.36 16.23
N THR A 109 8.86 13.84 15.27
CA THR A 109 8.38 12.88 14.27
C THR A 109 7.87 11.60 14.93
N ILE A 110 8.60 11.05 15.92
CA ILE A 110 8.17 9.86 16.66
C ILE A 110 6.84 10.12 17.38
N ASN A 111 6.70 11.27 18.05
CA ASN A 111 5.48 11.61 18.79
C ASN A 111 4.29 11.79 17.85
N ASN A 112 4.48 12.47 16.71
CA ASN A 112 3.45 12.63 15.69
C ASN A 112 2.99 11.29 15.10
N ILE A 113 3.91 10.35 14.87
CA ILE A 113 3.56 9.01 14.39
C ILE A 113 2.80 8.24 15.47
N LYS A 114 3.24 8.28 16.73
CA LYS A 114 2.54 7.64 17.86
C LYS A 114 1.12 8.18 18.05
N GLU A 115 0.92 9.49 17.93
CA GLU A 115 -0.41 10.11 18.00
C GLU A 115 -1.31 9.62 16.87
N LYS A 116 -0.81 9.60 15.63
CA LYS A 116 -1.55 9.03 14.49
C LYS A 116 -1.87 7.54 14.68
N GLN A 117 -0.95 6.76 15.24
CA GLN A 117 -1.18 5.35 15.59
C GLN A 117 -2.28 5.20 16.63
N GLN A 118 -2.29 6.06 17.64
CA GLN A 118 -3.32 6.08 18.67
C GLN A 118 -4.70 6.40 18.08
N HIS A 119 -4.79 7.41 17.19
CA HIS A 119 -6.05 7.72 16.50
C HIS A 119 -6.56 6.55 15.64
N ARG A 120 -5.68 5.86 14.92
CA ARG A 120 -6.05 4.65 14.16
C ARG A 120 -6.55 3.54 15.07
N LYS A 121 -5.89 3.34 16.22
CA LYS A 121 -6.29 2.35 17.23
C LYS A 121 -7.66 2.65 17.82
N ASP A 122 -7.95 3.91 18.11
CA ASP A 122 -9.23 4.32 18.65
C ASP A 122 -10.33 4.23 17.59
N GLN A 123 -10.07 4.66 16.36
CA GLN A 123 -10.99 4.48 15.24
C GLN A 123 -11.31 2.99 14.97
N MET A 124 -10.33 2.09 15.07
CA MET A 124 -10.56 0.65 15.00
C MET A 124 -11.50 0.14 16.11
N LYS A 125 -11.40 0.67 17.34
CA LYS A 125 -12.30 0.28 18.43
C LYS A 125 -13.75 0.70 18.17
N PHE A 126 -13.97 1.85 17.54
CA PHE A 126 -15.32 2.32 17.19
C PHE A 126 -15.94 1.58 15.99
N MET A 127 -15.12 0.88 15.21
CA MET A 127 -15.54 0.08 14.07
C MET A 127 -15.81 -1.41 14.40
N ARG A 128 -15.60 -1.81 15.66
CA ARG A 128 -15.70 -3.20 16.14
C ARG A 128 -16.94 -3.40 17.01
#